data_AF-A0A7Y8HKM6-F1
#
_entry.id   AF-A0A7Y8HKM6-F1
#
_cell.length_a   1.000
_cell.length_b   1.000
_cell.length_c   1.000
_cell.angle_alpha   90.00
_cell.angle_beta   90.00
_cell.angle_gamma   90.00
#
_symmetry.space_group_name_H-M   'P 1'
#
loop_
_entity.id
_entity.type
_entity.pdbx_description
1 polymer ?
#
loop_
_entity_poly.entity_id
_entity_poly.type
_entity_poly.pdbx_seq_one_letter_code
_entity_poly.pdbx_strand_id
1 'polypeptide(L)' 'MNTIFHPFEPIIYNSSKTLILGTFPSIKSCQNCFYYSHPKNQFWKIFESIYQTNLNSIAKFGFISLKLGQIKKFLLNH' A
#
# COMPACT_ATOMS: atom_id res chain seq x y z
N MET A 1 -17.52 22.42 -9.61
CA MET A 1 -16.40 21.67 -8.99
C MET A 1 -16.44 20.26 -9.53
N ASN A 2 -15.37 19.78 -10.18
CA ASN A 2 -15.31 18.40 -10.64
C ASN A 2 -14.83 17.53 -9.49
N THR A 3 -15.66 16.59 -9.05
CA THR A 3 -15.30 15.60 -8.03
C THR A 3 -14.39 14.56 -8.67
N ILE A 4 -13.19 14.36 -8.11
CA ILE A 4 -12.26 13.32 -8.53
C ILE A 4 -12.39 12.16 -7.55
N PHE A 5 -12.76 10.98 -8.05
CA PHE A 5 -12.91 9.77 -7.23
C PHE A 5 -11.57 9.09 -7.03
N HIS A 6 -11.32 8.63 -5.79
CA HIS A 6 -10.13 7.87 -5.49
C HIS A 6 -10.15 6.53 -6.27
N PRO A 7 -9.10 6.20 -7.03
CA PRO A 7 -9.13 5.08 -7.98
C PRO A 7 -8.99 3.69 -7.33
N PHE A 8 -8.72 3.62 -6.04
CA PHE A 8 -8.49 2.36 -5.33
C PHE A 8 -9.48 2.18 -4.20
N GLU A 9 -9.90 0.92 -4.03
CA GLU A 9 -10.57 0.47 -2.82
C GLU A 9 -9.63 0.55 -1.61
N PRO A 10 -10.13 0.90 -0.42
CA PRO A 10 -9.34 0.89 0.79
C PRO A 10 -8.94 -0.55 1.17
N ILE A 11 -7.70 -0.73 1.63
CA ILE A 11 -7.24 -2.01 2.19
C ILE A 11 -7.60 -2.04 3.68
N ILE A 12 -8.72 -2.68 4.02
CA ILE A 12 -9.27 -2.74 5.38
C ILE A 12 -9.59 -4.17 5.82
N TYR A 13 -9.39 -4.45 7.10
CA TYR A 13 -9.76 -5.72 7.75
C TYR A 13 -10.56 -5.44 9.03
N ASN A 14 -11.39 -6.38 9.48
CA ASN A 14 -12.16 -6.23 10.72
C ASN A 14 -11.27 -6.02 11.97
N SER A 15 -10.02 -6.47 11.92
CA SER A 15 -9.02 -6.29 12.98
C SER A 15 -8.15 -5.03 12.82
N SER A 16 -8.37 -4.23 11.77
CA SER A 16 -7.61 -2.99 11.55
C SER A 16 -7.84 -2.02 12.70
N LYS A 17 -6.76 -1.66 13.40
CA LYS A 17 -6.79 -0.68 14.52
C LYS A 17 -6.36 0.72 14.09
N THR A 18 -5.66 0.82 12.95
CA THR A 18 -5.05 2.06 12.47
C THR A 18 -5.36 2.25 11.00
N LEU A 19 -5.79 3.46 10.64
CA LEU A 19 -6.01 3.89 9.26
C LEU A 19 -4.86 4.82 8.83
N ILE A 20 -4.23 4.50 7.71
CA ILE A 20 -3.22 5.36 7.07
C ILE A 20 -3.87 6.00 5.86
N LEU A 21 -4.05 7.33 5.92
CA LEU A 21 -4.68 8.11 4.86
C LEU A 21 -3.63 8.98 4.14
N GLY A 22 -3.43 8.71 2.85
CA GLY A 22 -2.70 9.61 1.96
C GLY A 22 -3.61 10.70 1.38
N THR A 23 -3.03 11.68 0.69
CA THR A 23 -3.80 12.73 0.00
C THR A 23 -4.52 12.20 -1.23
N PHE A 24 -3.79 11.95 -2.31
CA PHE A 24 -4.30 11.35 -3.54
C PHE A 24 -3.17 10.54 -4.20
N PRO A 25 -3.48 9.40 -4.85
CA PRO A 25 -2.44 8.58 -5.46
C PRO A 25 -1.72 9.34 -6.57
N SER A 26 -0.40 9.20 -6.58
CA SER A 26 0.42 9.72 -7.68
C SER A 26 0.14 8.94 -8.97
N ILE A 27 0.43 9.53 -10.12
CA ILE A 27 0.33 8.87 -11.44
C ILE A 27 1.01 7.50 -11.41
N LYS A 28 2.18 7.39 -10.76
CA LYS A 28 2.90 6.12 -10.65
C LYS A 28 2.18 5.09 -9.79
N SER A 29 1.50 5.53 -8.73
CA SER A 29 0.65 4.66 -7.91
C SER A 29 -0.56 4.17 -8.72
N CYS A 30 -1.19 5.07 -9.49
CA CYS A 30 -2.29 4.72 -10.41
C CYS A 30 -1.87 3.71 -11.47
N GLN A 31 -0.73 3.93 -12.15
CA GLN A 31 -0.18 3.01 -13.16
C GLN A 31 0.12 1.61 -12.60
N ASN A 32 0.56 1.55 -11.34
CA ASN A 32 0.91 0.31 -10.68
C ASN A 32 -0.28 -0.32 -9.93
N CYS A 33 -1.46 0.32 -9.95
CA CYS A 33 -2.64 -0.08 -9.19
C CYS A 33 -2.36 -0.37 -7.70
N PHE A 34 -1.47 0.41 -7.09
CA PHE A 34 -1.04 0.14 -5.71
C PHE A 34 -0.64 1.43 -4.97
N TYR A 35 -0.78 1.42 -3.64
CA TYR A 35 -0.50 2.58 -2.80
C TYR A 35 1.00 2.82 -2.65
N TYR A 36 1.41 4.10 -2.70
CA TYR A 36 2.78 4.56 -2.43
C TYR A 36 3.88 3.88 -3.27
N SER A 37 3.57 3.46 -4.51
CA SER A 37 4.46 2.62 -5.32
C SER A 37 5.65 3.33 -5.96
N HIS A 38 5.77 4.65 -5.81
CA HIS A 38 6.87 5.39 -6.39
C HIS A 38 8.16 5.13 -5.58
N PRO A 39 9.32 4.79 -6.20
CA PRO A 39 10.54 4.43 -5.46
C PRO A 39 11.10 5.50 -4.50
N LYS A 40 10.81 6.78 -4.79
CA LYS A 40 11.14 7.90 -3.89
C LYS A 40 10.19 8.03 -2.69
N ASN A 41 9.02 7.40 -2.72
CA ASN A 41 8.11 7.37 -1.59
C ASN A 41 8.69 6.45 -0.50
N GLN A 42 8.85 6.97 0.72
CA GLN A 42 9.50 6.25 1.81
C GLN A 42 8.53 5.42 2.66
N PHE A 43 7.23 5.46 2.38
CA PHE A 43 6.20 4.82 3.21
C PHE A 43 6.54 3.36 3.54
N TRP A 44 6.81 2.55 2.52
CA TRP A 44 7.09 1.13 2.71
C TRP A 44 8.42 0.88 3.43
N LYS A 45 9.44 1.71 3.21
CA LYS A 45 10.73 1.62 3.92
C LYS A 45 10.60 1.95 5.40
N ILE A 46 9.79 2.96 5.73
CA ILE A 46 9.47 3.31 7.11
C ILE A 46 8.68 2.18 7.76
N PHE A 47 7.71 1.61 7.04
CA PHE A 47 6.92 0.48 7.52
C PHE A 47 7.82 -0.74 7.84
N GLU A 48 8.74 -1.10 6.94
CA GLU A 48 9.76 -2.14 7.18
C GLU A 48 10.55 -1.87 8.46
N SER A 49 11.00 -0.63 8.66
CA SER A 49 11.79 -0.25 9.84
C SER A 49 11.01 -0.34 11.14
N ILE A 50 9.73 0.04 11.15
CA ILE A 50 8.89 0.03 12.36
C ILE A 50 8.56 -1.40 12.78
N TYR A 51 8.21 -2.24 11.81
CA TYR A 51 7.78 -3.62 12.05
C TYR A 51 8.92 -4.63 11.94
N GLN A 52 10.16 -4.17 11.79
CA GLN A 52 11.36 -5.00 11.63
C GLN A 52 11.18 -6.13 10.60
N THR A 53 10.54 -5.79 9.49
CA THR A 53 10.12 -6.74 8.47
C THR A 53 10.72 -6.39 7.12
N ASN A 54 10.91 -7.39 6.27
CA ASN A 54 11.49 -7.19 4.95
C ASN A 54 10.40 -7.28 3.87
N LEU A 55 10.12 -6.14 3.24
CA LEU A 55 9.18 -5.93 2.16
C LEU A 55 9.90 -5.72 0.82
N ASN A 56 11.10 -6.28 0.64
CA ASN A 56 11.88 -6.18 -0.60
C ASN A 56 11.09 -6.57 -1.87
N SER A 57 10.00 -7.34 -1.73
CA SER A 57 9.08 -7.68 -2.82
C SER A 57 8.08 -6.57 -3.18
N ILE A 58 7.67 -5.73 -2.21
CA ILE A 58 6.64 -4.69 -2.39
C ILE A 58 7.23 -3.45 -3.07
N ALA A 59 8.43 -3.04 -2.65
CA ALA A 59 9.09 -1.84 -3.21
C ALA A 59 9.67 -2.04 -4.61
N LYS A 60 10.01 -3.29 -4.98
CA LYS A 60 10.81 -3.59 -6.18
C LYS A 60 9.98 -3.90 -7.43
N PHE A 61 8.68 -4.19 -7.31
CA PHE A 61 7.94 -4.81 -8.40
C PHE A 61 6.61 -4.19 -8.83
N GLY A 62 6.02 -3.22 -8.12
CA GLY A 62 4.74 -2.63 -8.56
C GLY A 62 3.71 -3.68 -9.00
N PHE A 63 3.56 -4.76 -8.23
CA PHE A 63 3.00 -6.01 -8.72
C PHE A 63 1.50 -5.90 -9.04
N ILE A 64 1.21 -6.16 -10.30
CA ILE A 64 -0.07 -6.56 -10.92
C ILE A 64 -0.79 -7.75 -10.24
N SER A 65 -0.27 -8.36 -9.17
CA SER A 65 -0.97 -9.44 -8.47
C SER A 65 -0.39 -9.76 -7.10
N LEU A 66 -0.40 -8.80 -6.17
CA LEU A 66 -0.60 -9.19 -4.77
C LEU A 66 -2.10 -9.36 -4.58
N LYS A 67 -2.61 -10.58 -4.81
CA LYS A 67 -3.99 -10.91 -4.38
C LYS A 67 -4.12 -10.49 -2.91
N LEU A 68 -5.14 -9.71 -2.57
CA LEU A 68 -5.42 -9.18 -1.23
C LEU A 68 -5.12 -10.17 -0.08
N GLY A 69 -5.30 -11.47 -0.31
CA GLY A 69 -4.96 -12.54 0.64
C GLY A 69 -3.49 -12.62 1.08
N GLN A 70 -2.52 -12.19 0.28
CA GLN A 70 -1.09 -12.20 0.66
C GLN A 70 -0.73 -11.01 1.54
N ILE A 71 -1.29 -9.83 1.26
CA ILE A 71 -1.20 -8.66 2.14
C ILE A 71 -1.90 -8.96 3.46
N LYS A 72 -3.06 -9.64 3.43
CA LYS A 72 -3.77 -10.10 4.62
C LYS A 72 -2.92 -11.03 5.49
N LYS A 73 -2.29 -12.05 4.89
CA LYS A 73 -1.41 -12.98 5.61
C LYS A 73 -0.16 -12.28 6.17
N PHE A 74 0.29 -11.22 5.51
CA PHE A 74 1.43 -10.43 5.96
C PHE A 74 1.08 -9.47 7.10
N LEU A 75 -0.03 -8.73 7.00
CA LEU A 75 -0.45 -7.73 7.99
C LEU A 75 -1.14 -8.31 9.23
N LEU A 76 -1.60 -9.58 9.21
CA LEU A 76 -2.31 -10.21 10.34
C LEU A 76 -1.45 -11.18 11.17
N ASN A 77 -0.24 -11.52 10.73
CA ASN A 77 0.66 -12.43 11.46
C ASN A 77 1.66 -11.69 12.36
N HIS A 78 1.48 -10.39 12.54
CA HIS A 78 2.10 -9.52 13.55
C HIS A 78 1.01 -8.57 14.08
#